data_AF-A0A7C3A158-F1
#
_entry.id   AF-A0A7C3A158-F1
#
_cell.length_a   1.000
_cell.length_b   1.000
_cell.length_c   1.000
_cell.angle_alpha   90.00
_cell.angle_beta   90.00
_cell.angle_gamma   90.00
#
_symmetry.space_group_name_H-M   'P 1'
#
loop_
_entity.id
_entity.type
_entity.pdbx_description
1 polymer ?
#
loop_
_entity_poly.entity_id
_entity_poly.type
_entity_poly.pdbx_seq_one_letter_code
_entity_poly.pdbx_strand_id
1 'polypeptide(L)'
;MSPTLRARAHEGRFAPPWVVLLRAFSSFSSAVIALAEREERPEGLDAFFKARSVAVIGASSRPGKIGHEILRNLALYEYRGRVYPINPRADEILGLKCYPSILDVPDEVDLAVIAVASEATPKVVEECGRKGVKAIVIVSGGFKELGGRFKDVEEEVVRIARRYGMRIIGPNCIGVFDGETRIDTFFQSRERMLRPPRGPIAFMTQSGTFGCTMLEWVAEAGLG
;
A
#
# COMPACT_ATOMS: atom_id res chain seq x y z
N MET A 1 -37.32 -38.60 -20.40
CA MET A 1 -37.06 -38.73 -18.95
C MET A 1 -35.80 -37.94 -18.63
N SER A 2 -35.94 -36.78 -18.00
CA SER A 2 -34.82 -35.88 -17.69
C SER A 2 -34.58 -35.91 -16.18
N PRO A 3 -33.38 -36.19 -15.67
CA PRO A 3 -33.15 -36.18 -14.23
C PRO A 3 -32.77 -34.76 -13.78
N THR A 4 -33.71 -34.11 -13.09
CA THR A 4 -33.51 -32.93 -12.26
C THR A 4 -32.56 -33.24 -11.11
N LEU A 5 -31.37 -32.62 -11.07
CA LEU A 5 -30.53 -32.57 -9.88
C LEU A 5 -31.07 -31.49 -8.92
N ARG A 6 -31.64 -31.91 -7.79
CA ARG A 6 -31.89 -31.03 -6.64
C ARG A 6 -30.62 -30.95 -5.80
N ALA A 7 -29.99 -29.79 -5.73
CA ALA A 7 -28.94 -29.51 -4.76
C ALA A 7 -29.57 -29.40 -3.35
N ARG A 8 -29.09 -30.21 -2.40
CA ARG A 8 -29.37 -30.02 -0.96
C ARG A 8 -28.41 -28.96 -0.44
N ALA A 9 -28.96 -27.90 0.17
CA ALA A 9 -28.17 -26.95 0.94
C ALA A 9 -27.63 -27.65 2.20
N HIS A 10 -26.31 -27.74 2.33
CA HIS A 10 -25.65 -28.07 3.58
C HIS A 10 -25.33 -26.75 4.29
N GLU A 11 -25.96 -26.51 5.43
CA GLU A 11 -25.58 -25.48 6.39
C GLU A 11 -24.21 -25.86 6.97
N GLY A 12 -23.14 -25.34 6.36
CA GLY A 12 -21.77 -25.44 6.83
C GLY A 12 -21.27 -24.05 7.21
N ARG A 13 -20.86 -23.89 8.47
CA ARG A 13 -20.28 -22.65 9.02
C ARG A 13 -19.08 -22.22 8.18
N PHE A 14 -19.11 -20.97 7.70
CA PHE A 14 -18.00 -20.36 6.98
C PHE A 14 -16.76 -20.26 7.89
N ALA A 15 -15.66 -20.88 7.48
CA ALA A 15 -14.33 -20.61 8.00
C ALA A 15 -13.81 -19.28 7.43
N PRO A 16 -13.00 -18.49 8.17
CA PRO A 16 -12.54 -17.19 7.70
C PRO A 16 -11.54 -17.32 6.53
N PRO A 17 -11.59 -16.41 5.54
CA PRO A 17 -10.75 -16.49 4.35
C PRO A 17 -9.45 -15.72 4.58
N TRP A 18 -8.34 -16.42 4.79
CA TRP A 18 -7.03 -15.85 4.53
C TRP A 18 -6.06 -16.97 4.13
N VAL A 19 -5.43 -16.78 2.96
CA VAL A 19 -4.44 -17.66 2.30
C VAL A 19 -5.02 -18.86 1.53
N VAL A 20 -5.32 -18.65 0.25
CA VAL A 20 -5.23 -19.72 -0.76
C VAL A 20 -3.82 -19.64 -1.36
N LEU A 21 -2.88 -20.39 -0.79
CA LEU A 21 -1.59 -20.63 -1.41
C LEU A 21 -1.76 -21.75 -2.46
N LEU A 22 -1.95 -21.41 -3.74
CA LEU A 22 -1.87 -22.38 -4.83
C LEU A 22 -0.40 -22.77 -5.05
N ARG A 23 0.12 -23.67 -4.21
CA ARG A 23 1.23 -24.54 -4.57
C ARG A 23 0.64 -25.88 -5.00
N ALA A 24 0.65 -26.15 -6.30
CA ALA A 24 0.36 -27.47 -6.83
C ALA A 24 1.47 -28.43 -6.38
N PHE A 25 1.22 -29.26 -5.36
CA PHE A 25 1.82 -30.58 -5.20
C PHE A 25 0.88 -31.46 -4.36
N SER A 26 0.80 -32.73 -4.77
CA SER A 26 -0.14 -33.75 -4.35
C SER A 26 0.02 -34.21 -2.89
N SER A 27 -1.14 -34.37 -2.21
CA SER A 27 -1.41 -35.23 -1.04
C SER A 27 -0.74 -34.87 0.30
N PHE A 28 -1.50 -34.29 1.25
CA PHE A 28 -1.20 -34.45 2.69
C PHE A 28 -2.46 -34.58 3.56
N SER A 29 -2.32 -35.46 4.57
CA SER A 29 -3.30 -35.95 5.54
C SER A 29 -3.76 -34.89 6.56
N SER A 30 -4.94 -35.11 7.16
CA SER A 30 -5.74 -34.27 8.06
C SER A 30 -5.06 -33.73 9.34
N ALA A 31 -3.76 -33.99 9.53
CA ALA A 31 -2.98 -33.51 10.68
C ALA A 31 -2.52 -32.04 10.57
N VAL A 32 -2.66 -31.40 9.40
CA VAL A 32 -2.22 -29.99 9.18
C VAL A 32 -3.24 -28.96 9.71
N ILE A 33 -4.51 -29.35 9.92
CA ILE A 33 -5.59 -28.43 10.30
C ILE A 33 -5.46 -27.92 11.76
N ALA A 34 -4.75 -28.64 12.64
CA ALA A 34 -4.67 -28.30 14.06
C ALA A 34 -3.54 -27.32 14.45
N LEU A 35 -2.73 -26.84 13.50
CA LEU A 35 -1.67 -25.85 13.77
C LEU A 35 -2.08 -24.39 13.46
N ALA A 36 -3.29 -24.18 12.93
CA ALA A 36 -3.78 -22.86 12.51
C ALA A 36 -4.34 -21.98 13.66
N GLU A 37 -4.36 -22.46 14.91
CA GLU A 37 -4.95 -21.71 16.03
C GLU A 37 -3.97 -20.80 16.79
N ARG A 38 -2.69 -20.75 16.40
CA ARG A 38 -1.72 -19.76 16.90
C ARG A 38 -0.75 -19.33 15.80
N GLU A 39 -1.19 -18.41 14.95
CA GLU A 39 -0.26 -17.59 14.17
C GLU A 39 -0.22 -16.20 14.78
N GLU A 40 0.95 -15.83 15.30
CA GLU A 40 1.28 -14.50 15.76
C GLU A 40 0.94 -13.49 14.66
N ARG A 41 -0.02 -12.59 14.91
CA ARG A 41 -0.30 -11.48 13.99
C ARG A 41 0.99 -10.68 13.86
N PRO A 42 1.55 -10.46 12.66
CA PRO A 42 2.71 -9.61 12.52
C PRO A 42 2.36 -8.20 13.04
N GLU A 43 2.90 -7.86 14.22
CA GLU A 43 2.70 -6.55 14.82
C GLU A 43 3.30 -5.47 13.90
N GLY A 44 2.60 -4.33 13.77
CA GLY A 44 3.13 -3.16 13.08
C GLY A 44 2.85 -3.04 11.58
N LEU A 45 1.96 -3.85 10.99
CA LEU A 45 1.49 -3.64 9.61
C LEU A 45 0.22 -2.78 9.50
N ASP A 46 -0.49 -2.56 10.61
CA ASP A 46 -1.77 -1.84 10.62
C ASP A 46 -1.65 -0.44 10.00
N ALA A 47 -0.51 0.26 10.14
CA ALA A 47 -0.33 1.59 9.56
C ALA A 47 -0.34 1.61 8.02
N PHE A 48 -0.13 0.49 7.31
CA PHE A 48 -0.27 0.44 5.85
C PHE A 48 -1.73 0.38 5.38
N PHE A 49 -2.62 -0.15 6.22
CA PHE A 49 -4.00 -0.48 5.84
C PHE A 49 -5.06 0.22 6.71
N LYS A 50 -4.67 0.87 7.80
CA LYS A 50 -5.57 1.52 8.77
C LYS A 50 -5.04 2.88 9.23
N ALA A 51 -4.11 3.49 8.49
CA ALA A 51 -3.66 4.85 8.75
C ALA A 51 -4.85 5.82 8.78
N ARG A 52 -4.90 6.65 9.82
CA ARG A 52 -5.84 7.77 9.97
C ARG A 52 -5.24 9.08 9.45
N SER A 53 -3.93 9.13 9.26
CA SER A 53 -3.22 10.23 8.62
C SER A 53 -2.15 9.74 7.65
N VAL A 54 -2.11 10.33 6.45
CA VAL A 54 -1.14 10.04 5.40
C VAL A 54 -0.43 11.31 4.97
N ALA A 55 0.91 11.31 4.97
CA ALA A 55 1.71 12.35 4.33
C ALA A 55 2.13 11.92 2.92
N VAL A 56 1.96 12.78 1.93
CA VAL A 56 2.39 12.53 0.53
C VAL A 56 3.61 13.41 0.24
N ILE A 57 4.79 12.81 0.28
CA ILE A 57 6.07 13.51 0.11
C ILE A 57 6.49 13.46 -1.35
N GLY A 58 6.69 14.64 -1.94
CA GLY A 58 6.78 14.79 -3.39
C GLY A 58 5.42 15.03 -4.04
N ALA A 59 4.42 15.44 -3.26
CA ALA A 59 3.14 15.94 -3.78
C ALA A 59 3.38 17.03 -4.83
N SER A 60 2.53 17.12 -5.84
CA SER A 60 2.68 18.11 -6.91
C SER A 60 1.35 18.71 -7.33
N SER A 61 1.35 20.00 -7.68
CA SER A 61 0.21 20.69 -8.31
C SER A 61 0.01 20.33 -9.78
N ARG A 62 0.97 19.64 -10.42
CA ARG A 62 0.89 19.29 -11.84
C ARG A 62 0.24 17.92 -12.05
N PRO A 63 -0.92 17.83 -12.73
CA PRO A 63 -1.54 16.55 -13.10
C PRO A 63 -0.59 15.61 -13.85
N GLY A 64 -0.77 14.30 -13.65
CA GLY A 64 0.03 13.25 -14.26
C GLY A 64 1.41 13.02 -13.62
N LYS A 65 1.84 13.83 -12.66
CA LYS A 65 3.02 13.48 -11.83
C LYS A 65 2.60 12.43 -10.78
N ILE A 66 3.48 11.47 -10.51
CA ILE A 66 3.27 10.40 -9.52
C ILE A 66 2.71 10.94 -8.19
N GLY A 67 3.39 11.91 -7.57
CA GLY A 67 2.94 12.49 -6.30
C GLY A 67 1.64 13.29 -6.39
N HIS A 68 1.25 13.78 -7.57
CA HIS A 68 -0.07 14.39 -7.78
C HIS A 68 -1.16 13.32 -7.79
N GLU A 69 -0.97 12.24 -8.53
CA GLU A 69 -1.98 11.17 -8.65
C GLU A 69 -2.19 10.45 -7.31
N ILE A 70 -1.12 10.18 -6.56
CA ILE A 70 -1.21 9.62 -5.19
C ILE A 70 -2.01 10.55 -4.29
N LEU A 71 -1.69 11.85 -4.29
CA LEU A 71 -2.41 12.83 -3.48
C LEU A 71 -3.89 12.88 -3.88
N ARG A 72 -4.19 12.89 -5.18
CA ARG A 72 -5.54 12.91 -5.71
C ARG A 72 -6.34 11.69 -5.25
N ASN A 73 -5.74 10.50 -5.35
CA ASN A 73 -6.35 9.23 -4.94
C ASN A 73 -6.73 9.23 -3.45
N LEU A 74 -5.88 9.79 -2.59
CA LEU A 74 -6.15 9.90 -1.15
C LEU A 74 -7.09 11.05 -0.79
N ALA A 75 -7.00 12.20 -1.48
CA ALA A 75 -7.68 13.42 -1.07
C ALA A 75 -9.11 13.56 -1.63
N LEU A 76 -9.35 13.10 -2.85
CA LEU A 76 -10.59 13.40 -3.58
C LEU A 76 -11.56 12.21 -3.70
N TYR A 77 -11.17 11.03 -3.23
CA TYR A 77 -11.99 9.81 -3.33
C TYR A 77 -12.50 9.34 -1.96
N GLU A 78 -12.43 8.04 -1.69
CA GLU A 78 -13.17 7.42 -0.59
C GLU A 78 -12.39 7.36 0.73
N TYR A 79 -11.09 7.65 0.72
CA TYR A 79 -10.30 7.71 1.94
C TYR A 79 -10.81 8.84 2.85
N ARG A 80 -11.02 8.53 4.13
CA ARG A 80 -11.60 9.47 5.11
C ARG A 80 -10.62 9.96 6.16
N GLY A 81 -9.36 9.53 6.09
CA GLY A 81 -8.33 10.03 6.99
C GLY A 81 -7.78 11.39 6.55
N ARG A 82 -6.88 11.95 7.36
CA ARG A 82 -6.22 13.22 7.09
C ARG A 82 -5.11 13.03 6.06
N VAL A 83 -4.99 13.95 5.12
CA VAL A 83 -3.98 13.88 4.06
C VAL A 83 -3.13 15.16 4.09
N TYR A 84 -1.82 15.00 4.18
CA TYR A 84 -0.86 16.11 4.26
C TYR A 84 0.06 16.11 3.03
N PRO A 85 -0.16 16.98 2.04
CA PRO A 85 0.79 17.12 0.93
C PRO A 85 2.07 17.80 1.42
N ILE A 86 3.22 17.23 1.08
CA ILE A 86 4.54 17.78 1.41
C ILE A 86 5.26 18.20 0.13
N ASN A 87 5.50 19.50 -0.03
CA ASN A 87 6.21 20.11 -1.14
C ASN A 87 6.88 21.43 -0.68
N PRO A 88 8.21 21.59 -0.80
CA PRO A 88 8.92 22.81 -0.38
C PRO A 88 8.54 24.11 -1.11
N ARG A 89 7.79 24.04 -2.21
CA ARG A 89 7.53 25.18 -3.11
C ARG A 89 6.06 25.55 -3.26
N ALA A 90 5.16 24.79 -2.64
CA ALA A 90 3.72 25.02 -2.77
C ALA A 90 3.12 25.25 -1.40
N ASP A 91 2.23 26.23 -1.30
CA ASP A 91 1.48 26.50 -0.07
C ASP A 91 0.17 25.70 -0.02
N GLU A 92 -0.38 25.32 -1.18
CA GLU A 92 -1.61 24.55 -1.31
C GLU A 92 -1.57 23.64 -2.56
N ILE A 93 -2.12 22.42 -2.44
CA ILE A 93 -2.29 21.47 -3.56
C ILE A 93 -3.65 20.79 -3.41
N LEU A 94 -4.49 20.80 -4.46
CA LEU A 94 -5.84 20.21 -4.46
C LEU A 94 -6.74 20.74 -3.31
N GLY A 95 -6.61 22.02 -2.94
CA GLY A 95 -7.37 22.62 -1.83
C GLY A 95 -6.87 22.23 -0.44
N LEU A 96 -5.77 21.48 -0.34
CA LEU A 96 -5.15 21.07 0.92
C LEU A 96 -3.92 21.92 1.20
N LYS A 97 -3.82 22.41 2.44
CA LYS A 97 -2.61 23.08 2.94
C LYS A 97 -1.40 22.17 2.74
N CYS A 98 -0.38 22.71 2.09
CA CYS A 98 0.88 22.03 1.82
C CYS A 98 1.96 22.48 2.78
N TYR A 99 2.82 21.54 3.18
CA TYR A 99 3.91 21.78 4.12
C TYR A 99 5.26 21.60 3.43
N PRO A 100 6.28 22.40 3.77
CA PRO A 100 7.59 22.28 3.13
C PRO A 100 8.36 21.01 3.54
N SER A 101 8.21 20.57 4.81
CA SER A 101 8.67 19.28 5.30
C SER A 101 7.57 18.56 6.09
N ILE A 102 7.69 17.24 6.21
CA ILE A 102 6.84 16.43 7.09
C ILE A 102 6.99 16.85 8.57
N LEU A 103 8.13 17.43 8.94
CA LEU A 103 8.38 17.95 10.28
C LEU A 103 7.50 19.17 10.63
N ASP A 104 7.02 19.89 9.63
CA ASP A 104 6.17 21.08 9.81
C ASP A 104 4.68 20.73 9.97
N VAL A 105 4.30 19.47 9.73
CA VAL A 105 2.94 19.00 9.97
C VAL A 105 2.68 19.05 11.48
N PRO A 106 1.64 19.71 11.98
CA PRO A 106 1.39 19.82 13.42
C PRO A 106 0.92 18.51 14.04
N ASP A 107 0.18 17.69 13.28
CA ASP A 107 -0.44 16.47 13.75
C ASP A 107 0.45 15.23 13.60
N GLU A 108 0.05 14.12 14.21
CA GLU A 108 0.66 12.81 13.99
C GLU A 108 0.42 12.29 12.56
N VAL A 109 1.44 11.61 12.01
CA VAL A 109 1.40 10.98 10.68
C VAL A 109 1.62 9.48 10.83
N ASP A 110 0.60 8.69 10.52
CA ASP A 110 0.66 7.22 10.62
C ASP A 110 1.48 6.60 9.48
N LEU A 111 1.28 7.12 8.26
CA LEU A 111 1.86 6.62 7.01
C LEU A 111 2.47 7.75 6.18
N ALA A 112 3.68 7.55 5.67
CA ALA A 112 4.29 8.43 4.67
C ALA A 112 4.41 7.74 3.30
N VAL A 113 3.95 8.39 2.24
CA VAL A 113 4.12 7.93 0.85
C VAL A 113 5.14 8.82 0.16
N ILE A 114 6.24 8.22 -0.32
CA ILE A 114 7.40 8.93 -0.86
C ILE A 114 7.43 8.77 -2.39
N ALA A 115 7.38 9.91 -3.08
CA ALA A 115 7.42 10.03 -4.54
C ALA A 115 8.48 11.05 -5.01
N VAL A 116 9.63 11.09 -4.33
CA VAL A 116 10.79 11.93 -4.70
C VAL A 116 11.89 11.10 -5.37
N ALA A 117 12.89 11.74 -5.98
CA ALA A 117 14.05 11.03 -6.55
C ALA A 117 14.77 10.17 -5.51
N SER A 118 15.36 9.05 -5.94
CA SER A 118 15.99 8.09 -5.03
C SER A 118 17.10 8.74 -4.19
N GLU A 119 17.90 9.65 -4.76
CA GLU A 119 18.97 10.35 -4.04
C GLU A 119 18.45 11.24 -2.90
N ALA A 120 17.22 11.75 -2.99
CA ALA A 120 16.60 12.55 -1.93
C ALA A 120 15.93 11.68 -0.86
N THR A 121 15.69 10.39 -1.14
CA THR A 121 14.90 9.51 -0.29
C THR A 121 15.51 9.27 1.09
N PRO A 122 16.83 9.05 1.27
CA PRO A 122 17.43 8.90 2.60
C PRO A 122 17.11 10.07 3.55
N LYS A 123 17.26 11.31 3.07
CA LYS A 123 16.94 12.51 3.85
C LYS A 123 15.46 12.53 4.27
N VAL A 124 14.57 12.24 3.33
CA VAL A 124 13.12 12.20 3.59
C VAL A 124 12.77 11.11 4.61
N VAL A 125 13.37 9.93 4.49
CA VAL A 125 13.16 8.82 5.44
C VAL A 125 13.65 9.21 6.84
N GLU A 126 14.79 9.90 6.96
CA GLU A 126 15.27 10.42 8.25
C GLU A 126 14.28 11.44 8.85
N GLU A 127 13.71 12.33 8.05
CA GLU A 127 12.67 13.27 8.49
C GLU A 127 11.39 12.55 8.95
N CYS A 128 10.95 11.51 8.25
CA CYS A 128 9.85 10.65 8.67
C CYS A 128 10.12 9.99 10.03
N GLY A 129 11.34 9.49 10.22
CA GLY A 129 11.78 8.89 11.49
C GLY A 129 11.73 9.89 12.65
N ARG A 130 12.21 11.12 12.43
CA ARG A 130 12.14 12.21 13.40
C ARG A 130 10.71 12.66 13.70
N LYS A 131 9.80 12.59 12.71
CA LYS A 131 8.36 12.86 12.91
C LYS A 131 7.66 11.75 13.70
N GLY A 132 8.27 10.57 13.80
CA GLY A 132 7.71 9.41 14.50
C GLY A 132 6.81 8.53 13.64
N VAL A 133 6.85 8.69 12.31
CA VAL A 133 6.11 7.84 11.35
C VAL A 133 6.52 6.38 11.55
N LYS A 134 5.57 5.44 11.43
CA LYS A 134 5.85 4.00 11.62
C LYS A 134 5.86 3.19 10.32
N ALA A 135 5.14 3.65 9.31
CA ALA A 135 5.06 3.00 8.01
C ALA A 135 5.41 3.96 6.87
N ILE A 136 6.17 3.46 5.90
CA ILE A 136 6.59 4.20 4.71
C ILE A 136 6.29 3.37 3.46
N VAL A 137 5.65 3.97 2.47
CA VAL A 137 5.54 3.43 1.11
C VAL A 137 6.44 4.26 0.20
N ILE A 138 7.44 3.64 -0.41
CA ILE A 138 8.33 4.30 -1.38
C ILE A 138 7.92 3.87 -2.78
N VAL A 139 7.27 4.77 -3.51
CA VAL A 139 6.77 4.50 -4.86
C VAL A 139 7.89 4.65 -5.90
N SER A 140 8.79 5.61 -5.69
CA SER A 140 9.87 5.90 -6.63
C SER A 140 10.76 4.70 -6.92
N GLY A 141 11.14 4.55 -8.19
CA GLY A 141 12.29 3.74 -8.61
C GLY A 141 13.61 4.53 -8.53
N GLY A 142 14.67 3.93 -9.04
CA GLY A 142 16.04 4.45 -9.01
C GLY A 142 16.91 3.89 -7.87
N PHE A 143 16.67 2.64 -7.44
CA PHE A 143 17.39 1.99 -6.34
C PHE A 143 18.21 0.78 -6.83
N LYS A 144 18.24 -0.34 -6.08
CA LYS A 144 19.09 -1.49 -6.40
C LYS A 144 18.87 -2.06 -7.80
N GLU A 145 17.69 -1.86 -8.39
CA GLU A 145 17.35 -2.28 -9.75
C GLU A 145 18.22 -1.62 -10.82
N LEU A 146 18.83 -0.48 -10.52
CA LEU A 146 19.79 0.21 -11.41
C LEU A 146 21.26 -0.13 -11.09
N GLY A 147 21.53 -0.82 -9.97
CA GLY A 147 22.89 -1.20 -9.55
C GLY A 147 23.81 -0.02 -9.18
N GLY A 148 25.08 -0.34 -8.90
CA GLY A 148 26.11 0.66 -8.54
C GLY A 148 25.73 1.52 -7.34
N ARG A 149 25.94 2.84 -7.44
CA ARG A 149 25.66 3.83 -6.38
C ARG A 149 24.20 3.81 -5.87
N PHE A 150 23.25 3.32 -6.68
CA PHE A 150 21.84 3.27 -6.30
C PHE A 150 21.51 2.14 -5.31
N LYS A 151 22.38 1.12 -5.22
CA LYS A 151 22.30 0.09 -4.19
C LYS A 151 22.60 0.67 -2.80
N ASP A 152 23.63 1.51 -2.71
CA ASP A 152 24.04 2.15 -1.45
C ASP A 152 22.92 3.05 -0.90
N VAL A 153 22.15 3.69 -1.80
CA VAL A 153 20.97 4.50 -1.44
C VAL A 153 19.88 3.63 -0.79
N GLU A 154 19.59 2.44 -1.32
CA GLU A 154 18.61 1.53 -0.73
C GLU A 154 19.06 1.01 0.63
N GLU A 155 20.34 0.64 0.76
CA GLU A 155 20.92 0.17 2.02
C GLU A 155 20.85 1.26 3.10
N GLU A 156 21.13 2.51 2.74
CA GLU A 156 21.00 3.66 3.63
C GLU A 156 19.56 3.89 4.08
N VAL A 157 18.59 3.81 3.15
CA VAL A 157 17.15 3.90 3.49
C VAL A 157 16.75 2.83 4.50
N VAL A 158 17.16 1.57 4.29
CA VAL A 158 16.88 0.46 5.21
C VAL A 158 17.53 0.69 6.57
N ARG A 159 18.77 1.20 6.60
CA ARG A 159 19.50 1.50 7.82
C ARG A 159 18.80 2.57 8.66
N ILE A 160 18.35 3.66 8.03
CA ILE A 160 17.60 4.73 8.69
C ILE A 160 16.26 4.18 9.22
N ALA A 161 15.52 3.45 8.39
CA ALA A 161 14.23 2.88 8.80
C ALA A 161 14.36 1.98 10.03
N ARG A 162 15.38 1.11 10.07
CA ARG A 162 15.67 0.27 11.24
C ARG A 162 16.00 1.08 12.49
N ARG A 163 16.77 2.17 12.35
CA ARG A 163 17.12 3.06 13.48
C ARG A 163 15.88 3.63 14.17
N TYR A 164 14.85 3.99 13.41
CA TYR A 164 13.62 4.59 13.93
C TYR A 164 12.48 3.57 14.15
N GLY A 165 12.73 2.28 13.92
CA GLY A 165 11.71 1.24 14.04
C GLY A 165 10.59 1.34 12.99
N MET A 166 10.90 1.87 11.81
CA MET A 166 9.96 2.03 10.70
C MET A 166 9.92 0.80 9.81
N ARG A 167 8.76 0.56 9.20
CA ARG A 167 8.57 -0.47 8.17
C ARG A 167 8.41 0.19 6.80
N ILE A 168 8.94 -0.47 5.77
CA ILE A 168 8.90 0.01 4.38
C ILE A 168 8.20 -1.00 3.48
N ILE A 169 7.31 -0.50 2.62
CA ILE A 169 6.89 -1.16 1.38
C ILE A 169 7.56 -0.42 0.21
N GLY A 170 8.13 -1.17 -0.73
CA GLY A 170 8.98 -0.65 -1.79
C GLY A 170 10.48 -0.77 -1.47
N PRO A 171 11.36 0.02 -2.12
CA PRO A 171 11.06 1.02 -3.15
C PRO A 171 10.57 0.40 -4.47
N ASN A 172 10.33 1.24 -5.49
CA ASN A 172 9.92 0.82 -6.82
C ASN A 172 8.66 -0.05 -6.81
N CYS A 173 7.59 0.47 -6.21
CA CYS A 173 6.32 -0.23 -6.10
C CYS A 173 5.17 0.60 -6.64
N ILE A 174 4.05 -0.05 -6.92
CA ILE A 174 2.84 0.67 -7.34
C ILE A 174 2.17 1.41 -6.19
N GLY A 175 2.38 0.95 -4.95
CA GLY A 175 1.77 1.44 -3.72
C GLY A 175 0.99 0.34 -3.00
N VAL A 176 0.01 0.75 -2.19
CA VAL A 176 -0.89 -0.08 -1.39
C VAL A 176 -2.31 0.45 -1.55
N PHE A 177 -3.27 -0.47 -1.72
CA PHE A 177 -4.70 -0.20 -1.68
C PHE A 177 -5.36 -1.10 -0.64
N ASP A 178 -6.34 -0.55 0.09
CA ASP A 178 -7.18 -1.29 1.02
C ASP A 178 -8.67 -1.06 0.70
N GLY A 179 -9.40 -2.16 0.48
CA GLY A 179 -10.82 -2.12 0.14
C GLY A 179 -11.72 -1.66 1.29
N GLU A 180 -11.29 -1.81 2.54
CA GLU A 180 -12.06 -1.45 3.74
C GLU A 180 -11.95 0.04 4.09
N THR A 181 -10.72 0.49 4.39
CA THR A 181 -10.40 1.85 4.83
C THR A 181 -10.26 2.83 3.68
N ARG A 182 -10.23 2.30 2.45
CA ARG A 182 -10.10 3.06 1.20
C ARG A 182 -8.77 3.81 1.08
N ILE A 183 -7.75 3.43 1.83
CA ILE A 183 -6.38 3.86 1.57
C ILE A 183 -6.03 3.48 0.13
N ASP A 184 -5.57 4.45 -0.65
CA ASP A 184 -5.25 4.29 -2.07
C ASP A 184 -3.97 5.09 -2.36
N THR A 185 -2.83 4.47 -2.08
CA THR A 185 -1.50 5.07 -2.29
C THR A 185 -0.94 4.77 -3.68
N PHE A 186 -1.77 4.22 -4.58
CA PHE A 186 -1.34 3.94 -5.94
C PHE A 186 -1.09 5.23 -6.73
N PHE A 187 -0.07 5.21 -7.59
CA PHE A 187 0.21 6.34 -8.48
C PHE A 187 -0.59 6.31 -9.78
N GLN A 188 -1.25 5.19 -10.08
CA GLN A 188 -2.19 5.12 -11.19
C GLN A 188 -3.50 5.78 -10.79
N SER A 189 -4.00 6.64 -11.66
CA SER A 189 -5.27 7.29 -11.42
C SER A 189 -6.45 6.31 -11.54
N ARG A 190 -7.57 6.63 -10.90
CA ARG A 190 -8.76 5.77 -10.94
C ARG A 190 -9.40 5.65 -12.32
N GLU A 191 -9.16 6.64 -13.20
CA GLU A 191 -9.59 6.59 -14.60
C GLU A 191 -8.73 5.63 -15.44
N ARG A 192 -7.51 5.33 -14.99
CA ARG A 192 -6.56 4.45 -15.70
C ARG A 192 -6.54 3.03 -15.17
N MET A 193 -6.87 2.86 -13.90
CA MET A 193 -6.84 1.57 -13.22
C MET A 193 -7.99 1.55 -12.23
N LEU A 194 -8.92 0.60 -12.38
CA LEU A 194 -10.05 0.46 -11.48
C LEU A 194 -9.59 0.03 -10.08
N ARG A 195 -10.46 0.23 -9.09
CA ARG A 195 -10.29 -0.31 -7.74
C ARG A 195 -11.40 -1.32 -7.46
N PRO A 196 -11.09 -2.49 -6.89
CA PRO A 196 -12.11 -3.46 -6.57
C PRO A 196 -13.04 -2.95 -5.46
N PRO A 197 -14.26 -3.49 -5.37
CA PRO A 197 -15.12 -3.26 -4.21
C PRO A 197 -14.45 -3.81 -2.93
N ARG A 198 -15.05 -3.53 -1.78
CA ARG A 198 -14.65 -4.17 -0.53
C ARG A 198 -14.93 -5.67 -0.60
N GLY A 199 -14.00 -6.48 -0.13
CA GLY A 199 -14.22 -7.90 0.10
C GLY A 199 -13.08 -8.56 0.88
N PRO A 200 -13.08 -9.90 0.95
CA PRO A 200 -12.15 -10.66 1.77
C PRO A 200 -10.79 -10.96 1.11
N ILE A 201 -10.55 -10.54 -0.13
CA ILE A 201 -9.37 -10.99 -0.89
C ILE A 201 -8.18 -10.07 -0.63
N ALA A 202 -7.09 -10.64 -0.13
CA ALA A 202 -5.78 -9.99 -0.11
C ALA A 202 -4.91 -10.51 -1.26
N PHE A 203 -4.31 -9.59 -2.02
CA PHE A 203 -3.41 -9.92 -3.13
C PHE A 203 -2.09 -9.14 -3.00
N MET A 204 -0.98 -9.83 -3.21
CA MET A 204 0.37 -9.27 -3.14
C MET A 204 1.22 -9.79 -4.30
N THR A 205 1.96 -8.89 -4.95
CA THR A 205 2.84 -9.22 -6.09
C THR A 205 4.10 -8.37 -6.05
N GLN A 206 5.21 -8.93 -6.54
CA GLN A 206 6.46 -8.20 -6.77
C GLN A 206 6.53 -7.57 -8.16
N SER A 207 5.65 -7.97 -9.08
CA SER A 207 5.53 -7.37 -10.41
C SER A 207 4.42 -6.32 -10.42
N GLY A 208 4.79 -5.06 -10.58
CA GLY A 208 3.84 -3.94 -10.64
C GLY A 208 2.85 -4.07 -11.80
N THR A 209 3.33 -4.37 -13.01
CA THR A 209 2.48 -4.54 -14.20
C THR A 209 1.47 -5.67 -14.02
N PHE A 210 1.91 -6.82 -13.51
CA PHE A 210 1.01 -7.94 -13.22
C PHE A 210 -0.02 -7.55 -12.15
N GLY A 211 0.40 -6.75 -11.15
CA GLY A 211 -0.48 -6.23 -10.13
C GLY A 211 -1.59 -5.35 -10.67
N CYS A 212 -1.25 -4.41 -11.57
CA CYS A 212 -2.24 -3.56 -12.21
C CYS A 212 -3.26 -4.39 -13.01
N THR A 213 -2.78 -5.32 -13.84
CA THR A 213 -3.67 -6.17 -14.65
C THR A 213 -4.57 -7.06 -13.80
N MET A 214 -4.03 -7.65 -12.72
CA MET A 214 -4.83 -8.45 -11.80
C MET A 214 -5.88 -7.60 -11.10
N LEU A 215 -5.52 -6.40 -10.64
CA LEU A 215 -6.42 -5.48 -9.95
C LEU A 215 -7.59 -5.04 -10.84
N GLU A 216 -7.31 -4.72 -12.11
CA GLU A 216 -8.34 -4.39 -13.09
C GLU A 216 -9.28 -5.57 -13.31
N TRP A 217 -8.74 -6.77 -13.51
CA TRP A 217 -9.54 -7.96 -13.74
C TRP A 217 -10.47 -8.28 -12.56
N VAL A 218 -9.97 -8.22 -11.31
CA VAL A 218 -10.83 -8.47 -10.13
C VAL A 218 -11.86 -7.36 -9.94
N ALA A 219 -11.51 -6.10 -10.25
CA ALA A 219 -12.44 -4.98 -10.18
C ALA A 219 -13.58 -5.10 -11.20
N GLU A 220 -13.27 -5.46 -12.46
CA GLU A 220 -14.26 -5.73 -13.50
C GLU A 220 -15.16 -6.93 -13.16
N ALA A 221 -14.60 -7.95 -12.52
CA ALA A 221 -15.35 -9.10 -12.03
C ALA A 221 -16.20 -8.79 -10.78
N GLY A 222 -16.08 -7.59 -10.19
CA GLY A 222 -16.78 -7.22 -8.95
C GLY A 222 -16.28 -7.99 -7.72
N LEU A 223 -15.06 -8.51 -7.77
CA LEU A 223 -14.43 -9.28 -6.69
C LEU A 223 -13.56 -8.36 -5.83
N GLY A 224 -13.81 -8.38 -4.52
CA GLY A 224 -13.06 -7.65 -3.51
C GLY A 224 -12.43 -8.55 -2.47
#